data_AF-A0A9P0MHP5-F1
#
_entry.id   AF-A0A9P0MHP5-F1
#
_cell.length_a   1.000
_cell.length_b   1.000
_cell.length_c   1.000
_cell.angle_alpha   90.00
_cell.angle_beta   90.00
_cell.angle_gamma   90.00
#
_symmetry.space_group_name_H-M   'P 1'
#
loop_
_entity.id
_entity.type
_entity.pdbx_description
1 polymer ?
#
loop_
_entity_poly.entity_id
_entity_poly.type
_entity_poly.pdbx_seq_one_letter_code
_entity_poly.pdbx_strand_id
1 'polypeptide(L)'
;MINANSPDKLCREICCELVNDCLERKCVDCKNRTLPILPYEETENCSYKKWVLKTEKYTIKGEEKTTKRNVKDIIRCVKAELVAELNRNMPKYMLHISNMRHQHRKIREIKENLQVVRRL
;
A
#
# COMPACT_ATOMS: atom_id res chain seq x y z
N MET A 1 17.75 3.75 -3.46
CA MET A 1 16.42 4.40 -3.26
C MET A 1 15.62 4.28 -4.55
N ILE A 2 14.33 3.96 -4.48
CA ILE A 2 13.48 3.59 -5.63
C ILE A 2 13.24 4.80 -6.55
N ASN A 3 13.22 4.57 -7.87
CA ASN A 3 13.06 5.63 -8.87
C ASN A 3 11.59 6.01 -9.15
N ALA A 4 10.65 5.12 -8.83
CA ALA A 4 9.23 5.38 -8.99
C ALA A 4 8.70 6.43 -7.99
N ASN A 5 8.31 7.60 -8.52
CA ASN A 5 7.74 8.70 -7.73
C ASN A 5 6.21 8.83 -7.82
N SER A 6 5.53 7.87 -8.46
CA SER A 6 4.07 7.80 -8.51
C SER A 6 3.56 6.36 -8.45
N PRO A 7 2.32 6.12 -7.98
CA PRO A 7 1.71 4.79 -7.98
C PRO A 7 1.74 4.10 -9.35
N ASP A 8 1.45 4.84 -10.42
CA ASP A 8 1.44 4.28 -11.78
C ASP A 8 2.83 3.88 -12.26
N LYS A 9 3.87 4.69 -11.98
CA LYS A 9 5.25 4.33 -12.31
C LYS A 9 5.69 3.09 -11.53
N LEU A 10 5.36 3.04 -10.24
CA LEU A 10 5.65 1.88 -9.39
C LEU A 10 5.02 0.61 -9.94
N CYS A 11 3.74 0.69 -10.32
CA CYS A 11 3.04 -0.46 -10.89
C CYS A 11 3.65 -0.90 -12.23
N ARG A 12 4.09 0.03 -13.08
CA ARG A 12 4.77 -0.30 -14.35
C ARG A 12 6.15 -0.92 -14.15
N GLU A 13 6.86 -0.57 -13.09
CA GLU A 13 8.15 -1.18 -12.76
C GLU A 13 8.00 -2.62 -12.25
N ILE A 14 6.93 -2.91 -11.51
CA ILE A 14 6.71 -4.22 -10.87
C ILE A 14 5.90 -5.19 -11.76
N CYS A 15 4.96 -4.68 -12.55
CA CYS A 15 4.03 -5.48 -13.36
C CYS A 15 4.46 -5.53 -14.83
N CYS A 16 4.28 -6.67 -15.50
CA CYS A 16 4.43 -6.77 -16.95
C CYS A 16 3.32 -6.00 -17.68
N GLU A 17 2.10 -6.06 -17.16
CA GLU A 17 0.96 -5.30 -17.65
C GLU A 17 0.14 -4.72 -16.48
N LEU A 18 -0.52 -3.58 -16.70
CA LEU A 18 -1.37 -2.93 -15.69
C LEU A 18 -2.78 -3.54 -15.65
N VAL A 19 -2.84 -4.88 -15.55
CA VAL A 19 -4.06 -5.68 -15.40
C VAL A 19 -4.21 -6.18 -13.95
N ASN A 20 -5.44 -6.54 -13.58
CA ASN A 20 -5.76 -6.96 -12.22
C ASN A 20 -4.89 -8.14 -11.74
N ASP A 21 -4.67 -9.15 -12.57
CA ASP A 21 -3.88 -10.33 -12.19
C ASP A 21 -2.42 -9.99 -11.84
N CYS A 22 -1.85 -8.97 -12.48
CA CYS A 22 -0.50 -8.50 -12.15
C CYS A 22 -0.48 -7.74 -10.82
N LEU A 23 -1.47 -6.87 -10.60
CA LEU A 23 -1.62 -6.09 -9.35
C LEU A 23 -1.98 -6.99 -8.15
N GLU A 24 -2.75 -8.05 -8.38
CA GLU A 24 -3.15 -9.05 -7.38
C GLU A 24 -2.08 -10.14 -7.16
N ARG A 25 -0.93 -10.04 -7.84
CA ARG A 25 0.20 -10.98 -7.72
C ARG A 25 -0.15 -12.43 -8.13
N LYS A 26 -1.14 -12.59 -9.02
CA LYS A 26 -1.56 -13.87 -9.61
C LYS A 26 -0.81 -14.19 -10.91
N CYS A 27 -0.33 -13.17 -11.62
CA CYS A 27 0.48 -13.34 -12.83
C CYS A 27 1.78 -14.11 -12.55
N VAL A 28 2.05 -15.15 -13.34
CA VAL A 28 3.24 -16.03 -13.19
C VAL A 28 4.54 -15.23 -13.28
N ASP A 29 4.60 -14.24 -14.15
CA ASP A 29 5.80 -13.42 -14.38
C ASP A 29 6.04 -12.38 -13.27
N CYS A 30 4.97 -11.93 -12.62
CA CYS A 30 5.02 -10.81 -11.67
C CYS A 30 4.96 -11.24 -10.20
N LYS A 31 4.40 -12.42 -9.88
CA LYS A 31 4.11 -12.86 -8.51
C LYS A 31 5.31 -12.77 -7.54
N ASN A 32 6.53 -12.96 -8.06
CA ASN A 32 7.77 -12.94 -7.30
C ASN A 32 8.66 -11.71 -7.59
N ARG A 33 8.24 -10.78 -8.45
CA ARG A 33 9.03 -9.59 -8.76
C ARG A 33 9.10 -8.64 -7.57
N THR A 34 10.29 -8.21 -7.22
CA THR A 34 10.54 -7.16 -6.23
C THR A 34 10.90 -5.86 -6.93
N LEU A 35 10.86 -4.75 -6.19
CA LEU A 35 11.27 -3.47 -6.73
C LEU A 35 12.78 -3.42 -6.97
N PRO A 36 13.23 -2.82 -8.09
CA PRO A 36 14.64 -2.52 -8.25
C PRO A 36 15.06 -1.45 -7.23
N ILE A 37 16.00 -1.81 -6.37
CA ILE A 37 16.55 -0.92 -5.34
C ILE A 37 18.00 -0.63 -5.69
N LEU A 38 18.37 0.66 -5.76
CA LEU A 38 19.78 1.06 -5.95
C LEU A 38 20.66 0.49 -4.83
N PRO A 39 21.94 0.17 -5.09
CA PRO A 39 22.88 -0.32 -4.08
C PRO A 39 22.86 0.54 -2.80
N TYR A 40 22.91 -0.12 -1.65
CA TYR A 40 22.90 0.53 -0.34
C TYR A 40 23.70 -0.28 0.67
N GLU A 41 24.19 0.39 1.72
CA GLU A 41 24.82 -0.24 2.87
C GLU A 41 23.74 -0.82 3.80
N GLU A 42 23.77 -2.13 4.03
CA GLU A 42 22.67 -2.86 4.68
C GLU A 42 22.49 -2.47 6.14
N THR A 43 23.60 -2.23 6.84
CA THR A 43 23.64 -1.91 8.27
C THR A 43 23.53 -0.41 8.56
N GLU A 44 23.39 0.43 7.53
CA GLU A 44 23.27 1.87 7.73
C GLU A 44 21.94 2.21 8.41
N ASN A 45 22.02 3.00 9.48
CA ASN A 45 20.84 3.44 10.22
C ASN A 45 19.97 4.37 9.37
N CYS A 46 18.66 4.17 9.44
CA CYS A 46 17.67 5.01 8.80
C CYS A 46 16.39 5.13 9.64
N SER A 47 15.42 5.89 9.14
CA SER A 47 14.11 5.98 9.78
C SER A 47 13.00 6.19 8.76
N TYR A 48 11.81 5.68 9.10
CA TYR A 48 10.61 5.88 8.30
C TYR A 48 9.38 6.08 9.19
N LYS A 49 8.33 6.67 8.63
CA LYS A 49 7.06 6.88 9.33
C LYS A 49 6.10 5.75 9.02
N LYS A 50 5.47 5.17 10.05
CA LYS A 50 4.49 4.10 9.91
C LYS A 50 3.27 4.38 10.78
N TRP A 51 2.08 4.06 10.28
CA TRP A 51 0.88 4.01 11.10
C TRP A 51 0.94 2.76 11.98
N VAL A 52 0.96 2.95 13.29
CA VAL A 52 0.99 1.89 14.30
C VAL A 52 -0.20 2.02 15.23
N LEU A 53 -0.74 0.89 15.65
CA LEU A 53 -1.81 0.83 16.64
C LEU A 53 -1.19 0.89 18.03
N LYS A 54 -1.38 2.00 18.74
CA LYS A 54 -1.00 2.12 20.15
C LYS A 54 -2.21 1.87 21.04
N THR A 55 -1.97 1.11 22.10
CA THR A 55 -2.96 0.84 23.14
C THR A 55 -2.65 1.77 24.31
N GLU A 56 -3.59 2.63 24.68
CA GLU A 56 -3.43 3.61 25.77
C GLU A 56 -4.47 3.31 26.85
N LYS A 57 -4.02 3.37 28.12
CA LYS A 57 -4.88 3.24 29.30
C LYS A 57 -5.22 4.63 29.80
N TYR A 58 -6.49 4.86 30.12
CA TYR A 58 -6.97 6.11 30.68
C TYR A 58 -8.02 5.83 31.75
N THR A 59 -7.93 6.54 32.86
CA THR A 59 -8.87 6.40 33.97
C THR A 59 -10.01 7.40 33.78
N ILE A 60 -11.24 6.91 33.70
CA ILE A 60 -12.45 7.74 33.73
C ILE A 60 -13.24 7.38 34.98
N LYS A 61 -13.44 8.36 35.87
CA LYS A 61 -14.24 8.20 37.10
C LYS A 61 -13.78 7.02 37.98
N GLY A 62 -12.47 6.80 38.06
CA GLY A 62 -11.88 5.71 38.87
C GLY A 62 -11.81 4.34 38.16
N GLU A 63 -12.41 4.20 36.98
CA GLU A 63 -12.32 2.97 36.18
C GLU A 63 -11.24 3.08 35.10
N GLU A 64 -10.38 2.07 34.99
CA GLU A 64 -9.37 1.98 33.94
C GLU A 64 -10.02 1.51 32.63
N LYS A 65 -9.90 2.32 31.57
CA LYS A 65 -10.35 2.00 30.22
C LYS A 65 -9.17 1.91 29.28
N THR A 66 -9.26 0.99 28.32
CA THR A 66 -8.24 0.79 27.30
C THR A 66 -8.77 1.25 25.95
N THR A 67 -8.06 2.16 25.29
CA THR A 67 -8.36 2.57 23.91
C THR A 67 -7.23 2.16 22.97
N LYS A 68 -7.57 1.98 21.71
CA LYS A 68 -6.62 1.69 20.65
C LYS A 68 -6.66 2.82 19.63
N ARG A 69 -5.54 3.48 19.39
CA ARG A 69 -5.43 4.59 18.44
C ARG A 69 -4.35 4.31 17.41
N ASN A 70 -4.67 4.56 16.14
CA ASN A 70 -3.67 4.58 15.08
C ASN A 70 -2.90 5.91 15.15
N VAL A 71 -1.59 5.84 15.35
CA VAL A 71 -0.71 7.01 15.37
C VAL A 71 0.40 6.83 14.35
N LYS A 72 0.87 7.94 13.78
CA LYS A 72 2.01 7.94 12.86
C LYS A 72 3.28 8.04 13.69
N ASP A 73 4.02 6.95 13.78
CA ASP A 73 5.24 6.85 14.58
C ASP A 73 6.49 6.83 13.69
N ILE A 74 7.63 7.21 14.27
CA ILE A 74 8.94 7.15 13.60
C ILE A 74 9.63 5.85 14.02
N ILE A 75 9.80 4.96 13.06
CA ILE A 75 10.51 3.70 13.24
C ILE A 75 11.98 3.91 12.86
N ARG A 76 12.89 3.65 13.79
CA ARG A 76 14.34 3.65 13.56
C ARG A 76 14.77 2.20 13.33
N CYS A 77 15.53 1.96 12.27
CA CYS A 77 15.90 0.63 11.79
C CYS A 77 17.14 0.73 10.89
N VAL A 78 17.69 -0.40 10.47
CA VAL A 78 18.72 -0.41 9.41
C VAL A 78 18.09 -0.49 8.01
N LYS A 79 18.80 -0.08 6.97
CA LYS A 79 18.27 -0.06 5.58
C LYS A 79 17.76 -1.42 5.11
N ALA A 80 18.40 -2.52 5.50
CA ALA A 80 17.93 -3.86 5.18
C ALA A 80 16.51 -4.14 5.72
N GLU A 81 16.23 -3.71 6.96
CA GLU A 81 14.90 -3.87 7.59
C GLU A 81 13.85 -3.02 6.90
N LEU A 82 14.20 -1.80 6.47
CA LEU A 82 13.31 -0.94 5.69
C LEU A 82 12.92 -1.59 4.35
N VAL A 83 13.88 -2.18 3.65
CA VAL A 83 13.64 -2.89 2.38
C VAL A 83 12.76 -4.12 2.61
N ALA A 84 13.03 -4.89 3.65
CA ALA A 84 12.20 -6.04 4.01
C ALA A 84 10.76 -5.63 4.34
N GLU A 85 10.57 -4.55 5.09
CA GLU A 85 9.25 -4.01 5.42
C GLU A 85 8.52 -3.51 4.16
N LEU A 86 9.22 -2.84 3.24
CA LEU A 86 8.64 -2.41 1.98
C LEU A 86 8.14 -3.60 1.16
N ASN A 87 8.98 -4.62 0.98
CA ASN A 87 8.62 -5.83 0.23
C ASN A 87 7.45 -6.58 0.88
N ARG A 88 7.40 -6.63 2.21
CA ARG A 88 6.29 -7.22 2.96
C ARG A 88 4.96 -6.50 2.72
N ASN A 89 4.97 -5.17 2.62
CA ASN A 89 3.76 -4.38 2.41
C ASN A 89 3.36 -4.25 0.92
N MET A 90 4.27 -4.56 0.00
CA MET A 90 4.06 -4.36 -1.44
C MET A 90 2.83 -5.11 -1.98
N PRO A 91 2.59 -6.40 -1.68
CA PRO A 91 1.42 -7.11 -2.21
C PRO A 91 0.10 -6.47 -1.77
N LYS A 92 0.02 -6.03 -0.50
CA LYS A 92 -1.16 -5.36 0.05
C LYS A 92 -1.41 -4.02 -0.63
N TYR A 93 -0.36 -3.26 -0.90
CA TYR A 93 -0.44 -2.00 -1.63
C TYR A 93 -0.92 -2.23 -3.08
N MET A 94 -0.36 -3.20 -3.79
CA MET A 94 -0.74 -3.51 -5.17
C MET A 94 -2.20 -3.99 -5.28
N LEU A 95 -2.65 -4.80 -4.32
CA LEU A 95 -4.06 -5.19 -4.21
C LEU A 95 -4.98 -3.97 -4.00
N HIS A 96 -4.57 -3.02 -3.15
CA HIS A 96 -5.31 -1.78 -2.97
C HIS A 96 -5.44 -1.00 -4.29
N ILE A 97 -4.37 -0.92 -5.10
CA ILE A 97 -4.43 -0.29 -6.43
C ILE A 97 -5.38 -1.05 -7.37
N SER A 98 -5.36 -2.39 -7.38
CA SER A 98 -6.32 -3.20 -8.16
C SER A 98 -7.76 -2.86 -7.79
N ASN A 99 -8.06 -2.86 -6.49
CA ASN A 99 -9.39 -2.55 -5.96
C ASN A 99 -9.84 -1.14 -6.34
N MET A 100 -8.98 -0.13 -6.19
CA MET A 100 -9.27 1.25 -6.57
C MET A 100 -9.60 1.37 -8.07
N ARG A 101 -8.79 0.74 -8.93
CA ARG A 101 -9.03 0.73 -10.39
C ARG A 101 -10.35 0.05 -10.73
N HIS A 102 -10.63 -1.10 -10.12
CA HIS A 102 -11.88 -1.82 -10.30
C HIS A 102 -13.10 -0.98 -9.88
N GLN A 103 -13.06 -0.39 -8.67
CA GLN A 103 -14.12 0.47 -8.15
C GLN A 103 -14.38 1.66 -9.06
N HIS A 104 -13.33 2.37 -9.51
CA HIS A 104 -13.47 3.51 -10.40
C HIS A 104 -14.08 3.11 -11.75
N ARG A 105 -13.69 1.96 -12.31
CA ARG A 105 -14.28 1.43 -13.55
C ARG A 105 -15.76 1.13 -13.36
N LYS A 106 -16.14 0.44 -12.27
CA LYS A 106 -17.54 0.12 -11.98
C LYS A 106 -18.41 1.34 -11.74
N ILE A 107 -17.89 2.34 -11.03
CA ILE A 107 -18.60 3.62 -10.85
C ILE A 107 -18.84 4.31 -12.20
N ARG A 108 -17.88 4.25 -13.14
CA ARG A 108 -18.03 4.83 -14.47
C ARG A 108 -19.12 4.10 -15.28
N GLU A 109 -19.07 2.77 -15.33
CA GLU A 109 -20.08 1.94 -16.00
C GLU A 109 -21.50 2.26 -15.48
N ILE A 110 -21.66 2.38 -14.15
CA ILE A 110 -22.95 2.73 -13.54
C ILE A 110 -23.40 4.14 -13.95
N LYS A 111 -22.50 5.12 -13.94
CA LYS A 111 -22.81 6.51 -14.33
C LYS A 111 -23.24 6.61 -15.80
N GLU A 112 -22.56 5.90 -16.69
CA GLU A 112 -22.89 5.85 -18.12
C GLU A 112 -24.27 5.25 -18.33
N ASN A 113 -24.58 4.12 -17.68
CA ASN A 113 -25.89 3.48 -17.76
C ASN A 113 -27.02 4.38 -17.23
N LEU A 114 -26.80 5.12 -16.14
CA LEU A 114 -27.78 6.06 -15.60
C LEU A 114 -28.03 7.26 -16.53
N GLN A 115 -27.01 7.70 -17.28
CA GLN A 115 -27.17 8.78 -18.27
C GLN A 115 -27.96 8.33 -19.49
N VAL A 116 -27.81 7.07 -19.92
CA VAL A 116 -28.60 6.49 -21.02
C VAL A 116 -30.08 6.41 -20.63
N VAL A 117 -30.38 5.95 -19.41
CA VAL A 117 -31.77 5.84 -18.90
C VAL A 117 -32.44 7.22 -18.76
N ARG A 118 -31.70 8.29 -18.45
CA ARG A 118 -32.26 9.66 -18.37
C ARG A 118 -32.59 10.29 -19.73
N ARG A 119 -32.13 9.70 -20.84
CA ARG A 119 -32.37 10.22 -22.21
C ARG A 119 -33.48 9.46 -22.95
N LEU A 120 -34.09 8.46 -22.31
CA LEU A 120 -35.27 7.73 -22.74
C LEU A 120 -36.47 8.20 -21.91
#